data_AF-A0A6A5GC50-F1
#
_entry.id   AF-A0A6A5GC50-F1
#
_cell.length_a   1.000
_cell.length_b   1.000
_cell.length_c   1.000
_cell.angle_alpha   90.00
_cell.angle_beta   90.00
_cell.angle_gamma   90.00
#
_symmetry.space_group_name_H-M   'P 1'
#
loop_
_entity.id
_entity.type
_entity.pdbx_description
1 polymer ?
#
loop_
_entity_poly.entity_id
_entity_poly.type
_entity_poly.pdbx_seq_one_letter_code
_entity_poly.pdbx_strand_id
1 'polypeptide(L)'
;MIVGLIIVLSQTLFFSIHTVYYLNYVKNANVSESTKALQRKFLRYVTMQMTIPYTVLVGPIVYSLYADRNDYYNQTLNNFSMIFMAVHGFLSNSCTLFIIKPFREFVNSLIRGNNEYNASEMWATHANAPPVSARLGSLVD
;
A
#
# COMPACT_ATOMS: atom_id res chain seq x y z
N MET A 1 -23.41 4.26 -9.22
CA MET A 1 -22.22 3.55 -8.68
C MET A 1 -21.23 3.06 -9.75
N ILE A 2 -21.69 2.44 -10.84
CA ILE A 2 -20.83 1.84 -11.88
C ILE A 2 -19.86 2.87 -12.50
N VAL A 3 -20.35 4.05 -12.89
CA VAL A 3 -19.52 5.12 -13.46
C VAL A 3 -18.40 5.54 -12.50
N GLY A 4 -18.71 5.67 -11.20
CA GLY A 4 -17.71 6.00 -10.18
C GLY A 4 -16.63 4.93 -10.04
N LEU A 5 -17.00 3.65 -10.07
CA LEU A 5 -16.03 2.55 -10.06
C LEU A 5 -15.11 2.59 -11.30
N ILE A 6 -15.67 2.86 -12.48
CA ILE A 6 -14.89 2.98 -13.71
C ILE A 6 -13.88 4.12 -13.60
N ILE A 7 -14.29 5.28 -13.10
CA ILE A 7 -13.39 6.45 -12.92
C ILE A 7 -12.25 6.10 -11.95
N VAL A 8 -12.56 5.54 -10.77
CA VAL A 8 -11.55 5.20 -9.76
C VAL A 8 -10.57 4.14 -10.27
N LEU A 9 -11.06 3.10 -10.94
CA LEU A 9 -10.21 2.05 -11.52
C LEU A 9 -9.30 2.62 -12.61
N SER A 10 -9.86 3.43 -13.52
CA SER A 10 -9.11 4.06 -14.61
C SER A 10 -8.02 4.98 -14.08
N GLN A 11 -8.35 5.82 -13.09
CA GLN A 11 -7.41 6.74 -12.46
C GLN A 11 -6.29 5.99 -11.72
N THR A 12 -6.63 4.95 -10.95
CA THR A 12 -5.66 4.13 -10.22
C THR A 12 -4.69 3.44 -11.17
N LEU A 13 -5.19 2.87 -12.27
CA LEU A 13 -4.37 2.25 -13.31
C LEU A 13 -3.46 3.28 -13.99
N PHE A 14 -4.01 4.43 -14.38
CA PHE A 14 -3.24 5.51 -15.02
C PHE A 14 -2.03 5.93 -14.16
N PHE A 15 -2.27 6.27 -12.89
CA PHE A 15 -1.18 6.67 -11.99
C PHE A 15 -0.20 5.54 -11.73
N SER A 16 -0.69 4.31 -11.50
CA SER A 16 0.18 3.16 -11.25
C SER A 16 1.10 2.88 -12.44
N ILE A 17 0.55 2.87 -13.66
CA ILE A 17 1.32 2.67 -14.89
C ILE A 17 2.33 3.80 -15.08
N HIS A 18 1.90 5.05 -14.91
CA HIS A 18 2.77 6.22 -15.05
C HIS A 18 3.95 6.18 -14.07
N THR A 19 3.67 5.85 -12.80
CA THR A 19 4.71 5.72 -11.77
C THR A 19 5.68 4.57 -12.06
N VAL A 20 5.17 3.39 -12.44
CA VAL A 20 6.02 2.24 -12.80
C VAL A 20 6.86 2.55 -14.04
N TYR A 21 6.27 3.20 -15.05
CA TYR A 21 6.97 3.60 -16.27
C TYR A 21 8.13 4.56 -15.96
N TYR A 22 7.86 5.64 -15.22
CA TYR A 22 8.87 6.62 -14.86
C TYR A 22 10.01 5.99 -14.05
N LEU A 23 9.67 5.08 -13.13
CA LEU A 23 10.64 4.45 -12.26
C LEU A 23 11.56 3.42 -12.96
N ASN A 24 11.09 2.81 -14.05
CA ASN A 24 11.82 1.76 -14.75
C ASN A 24 12.51 2.24 -16.04
N TYR A 25 11.90 3.17 -16.78
CA TYR A 25 12.30 3.48 -18.16
C TYR A 25 12.87 4.88 -18.35
N VAL A 26 12.56 5.84 -17.47
CA VAL A 26 13.06 7.22 -17.62
C VAL A 26 14.50 7.31 -17.10
N LYS A 27 15.45 7.36 -18.02
CA LYS A 27 16.90 7.48 -17.74
C LYS A 27 17.35 8.91 -17.41
N ASN A 28 16.62 9.93 -17.86
CA ASN A 28 16.94 11.36 -17.67
C ASN A 28 16.26 11.99 -16.44
N ALA A 29 15.74 11.17 -15.52
CA ALA A 29 15.25 11.70 -14.25
C ALA A 29 16.45 12.20 -13.43
N ASN A 30 16.38 13.43 -12.90
CA ASN A 30 17.37 14.01 -11.95
C ASN A 30 17.39 13.27 -10.59
N VAL A 31 17.19 11.95 -10.60
CA VAL A 31 16.90 11.13 -9.44
C VAL A 31 17.92 9.99 -9.43
N SER A 32 18.68 9.90 -8.35
CA SER A 32 19.72 8.88 -8.18
C SER A 32 19.15 7.47 -8.20
N GLU A 33 19.98 6.48 -8.55
CA GLU A 33 19.59 5.06 -8.51
C GLU A 33 19.20 4.60 -7.09
N SER A 34 19.83 5.15 -6.05
CA SER A 34 19.44 4.90 -4.65
C SER A 34 18.02 5.38 -4.34
N THR A 35 17.63 6.55 -4.87
CA THR A 35 16.28 7.10 -4.69
C THR A 35 15.23 6.27 -5.44
N LYS A 36 15.55 5.82 -6.66
CA LYS A 36 14.66 4.93 -7.42
C LYS A 36 14.48 3.57 -6.73
N ALA A 37 15.54 2.99 -6.17
CA ALA A 37 15.44 1.76 -5.40
C ALA A 37 14.50 1.91 -4.20
N LEU A 38 14.58 3.05 -3.51
CA LEU A 38 13.70 3.37 -2.41
C LEU A 38 12.24 3.56 -2.84
N GLN A 39 11.99 4.32 -3.91
CA GLN A 39 10.66 4.49 -4.48
C GLN A 39 10.04 3.15 -4.89
N ARG A 40 10.82 2.24 -5.50
CA ARG A 40 10.33 0.91 -5.89
C ARG A 40 9.89 0.09 -4.69
N LYS A 41 10.68 0.14 -3.62
CA LYS A 41 10.37 -0.54 -2.36
C LYS A 41 9.14 0.06 -1.70
N PHE A 42 9.03 1.38 -1.66
CA PHE A 42 7.85 2.08 -1.14
C PHE A 42 6.60 1.71 -1.93
N LEU A 43 6.65 1.71 -3.26
CA LEU A 43 5.52 1.31 -4.10
C LEU A 43 5.06 -0.13 -3.80
N ARG A 44 6.01 -1.07 -3.63
CA ARG A 44 5.66 -2.44 -3.24
C ARG A 44 4.90 -2.47 -1.91
N TYR A 45 5.32 -1.68 -0.92
CA TYR A 45 4.60 -1.59 0.36
C TYR A 45 3.21 -0.98 0.21
N VAL A 46 3.08 0.10 -0.56
CA VAL A 46 1.78 0.73 -0.84
C VAL A 46 0.85 -0.25 -1.57
N THR A 47 1.34 -1.00 -2.55
CA THR A 47 0.54 -2.02 -3.24
C THR A 47 0.05 -3.10 -2.27
N MET A 48 0.92 -3.62 -1.40
CA MET A 48 0.53 -4.62 -0.38
C MET A 48 -0.45 -4.07 0.65
N GLN A 49 -0.25 -2.81 1.06
CA GLN A 49 -1.13 -2.12 2.00
C GLN A 49 -2.52 -1.92 1.44
N MET A 50 -2.64 -1.55 0.16
CA MET A 50 -3.93 -1.25 -0.47
C MET A 50 -4.75 -2.51 -0.72
N THR A 51 -4.13 -3.67 -1.02
CA THR A 51 -4.89 -4.89 -1.30
C THR A 51 -5.66 -5.41 -0.10
N ILE A 52 -5.13 -5.28 1.12
CA ILE A 52 -5.74 -5.81 2.36
C ILE A 52 -7.06 -5.12 2.76
N PRO A 53 -7.17 -3.78 2.87
CA PRO A 53 -8.44 -3.13 3.16
C PRO A 53 -9.41 -3.23 1.98
N TYR A 54 -8.92 -3.38 0.74
CA TYR A 54 -9.77 -3.58 -0.42
C TYR A 54 -10.56 -4.89 -0.36
N THR A 55 -9.99 -6.00 0.15
CA THR A 55 -10.72 -7.27 0.26
C THR A 55 -11.96 -7.15 1.15
N VAL A 56 -11.90 -6.31 2.18
CA VAL A 56 -13.02 -6.03 3.08
C VAL A 56 -14.12 -5.22 2.39
N LEU A 57 -13.78 -4.40 1.40
CA LEU A 57 -14.72 -3.57 0.65
C LEU A 57 -15.39 -4.29 -0.54
N VAL A 58 -14.82 -5.39 -1.04
CA VAL A 58 -15.39 -6.13 -2.18
C VAL A 58 -16.83 -6.57 -1.88
N GLY A 59 -17.07 -7.15 -0.70
CA GLY A 59 -18.39 -7.63 -0.29
C GLY A 59 -19.47 -6.53 -0.30
N PRO A 60 -19.30 -5.44 0.47
CA PRO A 60 -20.22 -4.30 0.47
C PRO A 60 -20.47 -3.70 -0.92
N ILE A 61 -19.45 -3.57 -1.76
CA ILE A 61 -19.59 -3.00 -3.11
C ILE A 61 -20.40 -3.93 -4.02
N VAL A 62 -20.10 -5.24 -4.02
CA VAL A 62 -20.82 -6.23 -4.84
C VAL A 62 -22.28 -6.32 -4.39
N TYR A 63 -22.52 -6.38 -3.09
CA TYR A 63 -23.88 -6.37 -2.54
C TYR A 63 -24.64 -5.10 -2.93
N SER A 64 -24.01 -3.93 -2.79
CA SER A 64 -24.66 -2.67 -3.15
C SER A 64 -25.00 -2.61 -4.64
N LEU A 65 -24.12 -3.11 -5.52
CA LEU A 65 -24.37 -3.20 -6.98
C LEU A 65 -25.55 -4.12 -7.29
N TYR A 66 -25.63 -5.25 -6.60
CA TYR A 66 -26.75 -6.18 -6.73
C TYR A 66 -28.06 -5.55 -6.26
N ALA A 67 -28.06 -4.91 -5.09
CA ALA A 67 -29.21 -4.24 -4.51
C ALA A 67 -29.75 -3.13 -5.43
N ASP A 68 -28.87 -2.26 -5.93
CA ASP A 68 -29.18 -1.15 -6.84
C ASP A 68 -29.76 -1.64 -8.18
N ARG A 69 -29.24 -2.74 -8.74
CA ARG A 69 -29.68 -3.29 -10.03
C ARG A 69 -31.05 -3.99 -9.98
N ASN A 70 -31.44 -4.51 -8.82
CA ASN A 70 -32.62 -5.35 -8.66
C ASN A 70 -33.70 -4.70 -7.78
N ASP A 71 -33.54 -3.43 -7.42
CA ASP A 71 -34.38 -2.74 -6.43
C ASP A 71 -34.56 -3.54 -5.12
N TYR A 72 -33.51 -4.28 -4.74
CA TYR A 72 -33.55 -5.20 -3.62
C TYR A 72 -33.13 -4.51 -2.33
N TYR A 73 -33.98 -4.59 -1.31
CA TYR A 73 -33.74 -3.98 0.00
C TYR A 73 -33.67 -5.02 1.11
N ASN A 74 -32.53 -5.07 1.80
CA ASN A 74 -32.34 -5.89 3.00
C ASN A 74 -31.63 -5.09 4.08
N GLN A 75 -32.34 -4.80 5.18
CA GLN A 75 -31.84 -3.94 6.25
C GLN A 75 -30.60 -4.52 6.94
N THR A 76 -30.58 -5.83 7.18
CA THR A 76 -29.45 -6.50 7.84
C THR A 76 -28.19 -6.41 6.98
N LEU A 77 -28.29 -6.73 5.68
CA LEU A 77 -27.14 -6.66 4.76
C LEU A 77 -26.68 -5.22 4.51
N ASN A 78 -27.60 -4.26 4.47
CA ASN A 78 -27.27 -2.83 4.40
C ASN A 78 -26.47 -2.38 5.64
N ASN A 79 -26.91 -2.76 6.85
CA ASN A 79 -26.23 -2.41 8.08
C ASN A 79 -24.81 -3.00 8.15
N PHE A 80 -24.64 -4.27 7.76
CA PHE A 80 -23.31 -4.88 7.68
C PHE A 80 -22.42 -4.18 6.64
N SER A 81 -22.96 -3.86 5.47
CA SER A 81 -22.23 -3.15 4.42
C SER A 81 -21.74 -1.78 4.90
N MET A 82 -22.58 -1.05 5.62
CA MET A 82 -22.21 0.23 6.24
C MET A 82 -21.11 0.08 7.30
N ILE A 83 -21.15 -0.97 8.13
CA ILE A 83 -20.09 -1.23 9.13
C ILE A 83 -18.77 -1.53 8.45
N PHE A 84 -18.73 -2.41 7.44
CA PHE A 84 -17.50 -2.72 6.71
C PHE A 84 -16.96 -1.49 5.98
N MET A 85 -17.84 -0.69 5.38
CA MET A 85 -17.49 0.60 4.79
C MET A 85 -17.07 1.64 5.82
N ALA A 86 -17.47 1.58 7.08
CA ALA A 86 -16.95 2.50 8.09
C ALA A 86 -15.54 2.07 8.57
N VAL A 87 -15.34 0.77 8.75
CA VAL A 87 -14.11 0.20 9.32
C VAL A 87 -12.95 0.15 8.32
N HIS A 88 -13.20 0.18 7.01
CA HIS A 88 -12.13 0.10 6.00
C HIS A 88 -11.06 1.19 6.16
N GLY A 89 -11.44 2.42 6.54
CA GLY A 89 -10.49 3.53 6.71
C GLY A 89 -9.55 3.27 7.89
N PHE A 90 -10.08 2.74 8.98
CA PHE A 90 -9.29 2.31 10.13
C PHE A 90 -8.36 1.14 9.79
N LEU A 91 -8.85 0.14 9.04
CA LEU A 91 -8.05 -0.99 8.57
C LEU A 91 -6.92 -0.54 7.62
N SER A 92 -7.20 0.38 6.70
CA SER A 92 -6.21 0.93 5.76
C SER A 92 -5.08 1.65 6.51
N ASN A 93 -5.42 2.48 7.48
CA ASN A 93 -4.44 3.17 8.33
C ASN A 93 -3.63 2.20 9.18
N SER A 94 -4.28 1.21 9.78
CA SER A 94 -3.59 0.18 10.58
C SER A 94 -2.63 -0.64 9.71
N CYS A 95 -3.09 -1.07 8.53
CA CYS A 95 -2.28 -1.78 7.55
C CYS A 95 -1.05 -0.96 7.13
N THR A 96 -1.23 0.35 6.99
CA THR A 96 -0.14 1.30 6.70
C THR A 96 0.96 1.24 7.74
N LEU A 97 0.58 1.32 9.00
CA LEU A 97 1.53 1.31 10.11
C LEU A 97 2.29 -0.03 10.19
N PHE A 98 1.63 -1.16 9.94
CA PHE A 98 2.26 -2.48 10.10
C PHE A 98 3.07 -2.95 8.88
N ILE A 99 2.74 -2.52 7.67
CA ILE A 99 3.40 -2.99 6.45
C ILE A 99 4.60 -2.13 6.07
N ILE A 100 4.50 -0.80 6.24
CA ILE A 100 5.58 0.11 5.88
C ILE A 100 6.64 0.05 6.99
N LYS A 101 7.80 -0.52 6.65
CA LYS A 101 8.92 -0.75 7.58
C LYS A 101 9.22 0.44 8.52
N PRO A 102 9.40 1.69 8.04
CA PRO A 102 9.69 2.81 8.94
C PRO A 102 8.58 3.12 9.93
N PHE A 103 7.32 2.93 9.54
CA PHE A 103 6.19 3.14 10.45
C PHE A 103 6.08 2.03 11.49
N ARG A 104 6.33 0.77 11.10
CA ARG A 104 6.30 -0.35 12.05
C ARG A 104 7.39 -0.23 13.10
N GLU A 105 8.60 0.16 12.71
CA GLU A 105 9.73 0.32 13.63
C GLU A 105 9.48 1.48 14.61
N PHE A 106 8.89 2.58 14.13
CA PHE A 106 8.43 3.68 14.98
C PHE A 106 7.33 3.25 15.97
N VAL A 107 6.31 2.53 15.52
CA VAL A 107 5.24 2.04 16.42
C VAL A 107 5.81 1.10 17.47
N ASN A 108 6.75 0.22 17.09
CA ASN A 108 7.40 -0.68 18.03
C ASN A 108 8.27 0.05 19.05
N SER A 109 8.97 1.13 18.68
CA SER A 109 9.76 1.92 19.64
C SER A 109 8.86 2.63 20.63
N LEU A 110 7.73 3.18 20.17
CA LEU A 110 6.72 3.82 21.01
C LEU A 110 6.12 2.83 22.03
N ILE A 111 5.75 1.63 21.57
CA ILE A 111 5.17 0.57 22.44
C ILE A 111 6.20 0.06 23.46
N ARG A 112 7.47 -0.07 23.07
CA ARG A 112 8.55 -0.54 23.95
C ARG A 112 9.07 0.52 24.92
N GLY A 113 8.62 1.77 24.80
CA GLY A 113 9.11 2.89 25.61
C GLY A 113 10.60 3.21 25.39
N ASN A 114 11.18 2.79 24.26
CA ASN A 114 12.60 3.00 23.99
C ASN A 114 12.80 4.39 23.37
N ASN A 115 13.41 5.30 24.12
CA ASN A 115 13.67 6.68 23.69
C ASN A 115 14.84 6.80 22.69
N GLU A 116 15.54 5.71 22.39
CA GLU A 116 16.68 5.64 21.45
C GLU A 116 16.25 5.41 19.99
N TYR A 117 15.02 5.78 19.62
CA TYR A 117 14.59 5.68 18.23
C TYR A 117 15.33 6.71 17.37
N ASN A 118 16.30 6.24 16.58
CA ASN A 118 17.03 7.08 15.63
C ASN A 118 16.53 6.87 14.20
N ALA A 119 15.64 7.74 13.73
CA ALA A 119 15.11 7.67 12.37
C ALA A 119 16.20 7.75 11.27
N SER A 120 17.35 8.38 11.55
CA SER A 120 18.42 8.57 10.57
C SER A 120 19.17 7.27 10.24
N GLU A 121 19.33 6.36 11.21
CA GLU A 121 19.99 5.06 11.00
C GLU A 121 19.15 4.09 10.15
N MET A 122 17.83 4.22 10.22
CA MET A 122 16.89 3.37 9.48
C MET A 122 17.02 3.50 7.97
N TRP A 123 17.17 4.74 7.50
CA TRP A 123 17.40 5.04 6.08
C TRP A 123 18.87 4.79 5.71
N ALA A 124 19.81 4.99 6.63
CA ALA A 124 21.23 4.69 6.42
C ALA A 124 21.51 3.18 6.21
N THR A 125 20.80 2.31 6.93
CA THR A 125 20.88 0.84 6.74
C THR A 125 20.45 0.41 5.33
N HIS A 126 19.57 1.19 4.69
CA HIS A 126 19.14 0.94 3.31
C HIS A 126 20.08 1.57 2.26
N ALA A 127 20.79 2.64 2.60
CA ALA A 127 21.82 3.22 1.75
C ALA A 127 23.09 2.34 1.66
N ASN A 128 23.45 1.65 2.75
CA ASN A 128 24.65 0.81 2.84
C ASN A 128 24.42 -0.69 2.57
N ALA A 129 23.19 -1.11 2.26
CA ALA A 129 22.91 -2.51 1.97
C ALA A 129 23.56 -2.92 0.63
N PRO A 130 24.41 -3.97 0.60
CA PRO A 130 25.04 -4.39 -0.65
C PRO A 130 23.99 -4.76 -1.70
N PRO A 131 24.22 -4.41 -2.97
CA PRO A 131 23.28 -4.65 -4.05
C PRO A 131 22.92 -6.13 -4.14
N VAL A 132 21.69 -6.44 -4.57
CA VAL A 132 21.16 -7.82 -4.61
C VAL A 132 22.08 -8.76 -5.41
N SER A 133 22.76 -8.25 -6.44
CA SER A 133 23.79 -8.98 -7.19
C SER A 133 24.97 -9.45 -6.33
N ALA A 134 25.43 -8.63 -5.39
CA ALA A 134 26.52 -8.99 -4.47
C ALA A 134 26.07 -10.04 -3.43
N ARG A 135 24.79 -10.05 -3.06
CA ARG A 135 24.23 -11.09 -2.15
C ARG A 135 23.95 -12.41 -2.86
N LEU A 136 23.64 -12.39 -4.15
CA LEU A 136 23.47 -13.62 -4.94
C LEU A 136 24.82 -14.29 -5.24
N GLY A 137 25.88 -13.50 -5.47
CA GLY A 137 27.23 -14.05 -5.66
C GLY A 137 27.72 -14.82 -4.44
N SER A 138 27.49 -14.30 -3.23
CA SER A 138 27.94 -14.94 -1.99
C SER A 138 27.15 -16.20 -1.57
N LEU A 139 26.11 -16.59 -2.31
CA LEU A 139 25.34 -17.82 -2.06
C LEU A 139 25.63 -18.92 -3.10
N VAL A 140 26.46 -18.59 -4.10
CA VAL A 140 26.86 -19.50 -5.19
C VAL A 140 28.33 -19.94 -5.04
N ASP A 141 29.08 -19.30 -4.13
CA ASP A 141 30.40 -19.71 -3.64
C ASP A 141 30.28 -20.56 -2.37
#